data_AF-A0A198GD33-F1
#
_entry.id   AF-A0A198GD33-F1
#
_cell.length_a   1.000
_cell.length_b   1.000
_cell.length_c   1.000
_cell.angle_alpha   90.00
_cell.angle_beta   90.00
_cell.angle_gamma   90.00
#
_symmetry.space_group_name_H-M   'P 1'
#
loop_
_entity.id
_entity.type
_entity.pdbx_description
1 polymer ?
#
loop_
_entity_poly.entity_id
_entity_poly.type
_entity_poly.pdbx_seq_one_letter_code
_entity_poly.pdbx_strand_id
1 'polypeptide(L)'
;MRILFIPFLVISTLSGCAITEYNYEPDHLKISEPKVGSIKHVTIGQALIREGDISEIDGIKISNPIQIDMAYKIIPGVFKKVGSSNKGDFYMPEGTIDSGSVSVEVLGQPWNSLLIKKNANNNEICIVTDVNVPVCSDKAQIQHLKLNNADGNSFEQALIFNGINNNVVNVSYRKIGSNIESEGFGDSIQYNIEKNDIISYKNVKLKVLDSNDNSITYKVISDFSNK
;
A
#
# COMPACT_ATOMS: atom_id res chain seq x y z
N MET A 1 42.42 11.91 -60.55
CA MET A 1 42.44 11.42 -59.15
C MET A 1 41.57 12.37 -58.33
N ARG A 2 40.33 11.99 -58.00
CA ARG A 2 39.37 12.83 -57.25
C ARG A 2 39.39 12.36 -55.80
N ILE A 3 39.90 13.20 -54.89
CA ILE A 3 39.89 12.94 -53.45
C ILE A 3 38.55 13.42 -52.92
N LEU A 4 37.71 12.50 -52.43
CA LEU A 4 36.39 12.77 -51.90
C LEU A 4 36.52 12.94 -50.37
N PHE A 5 36.37 14.18 -49.88
CA PHE A 5 36.31 14.46 -48.44
C PHE A 5 34.92 14.09 -47.92
N ILE A 6 34.84 13.11 -47.03
CA ILE A 6 33.62 12.72 -46.31
C ILE A 6 33.67 13.40 -44.92
N PRO A 7 32.73 14.30 -44.57
CA PRO A 7 32.70 14.88 -43.24
C PRO A 7 32.16 13.84 -42.24
N PHE A 8 32.97 13.55 -41.23
CA PHE A 8 32.62 12.67 -40.11
C PHE A 8 31.68 13.42 -39.16
N LEU A 9 30.37 13.18 -39.30
CA LEU A 9 29.34 13.74 -38.43
C LEU A 9 29.38 13.00 -37.07
N VAL A 10 29.99 13.63 -36.08
CA VAL A 10 30.02 13.13 -34.69
C VAL A 10 28.62 13.32 -34.08
N ILE A 11 27.84 12.24 -34.05
CA ILE A 11 26.54 12.19 -33.37
C ILE A 11 26.83 12.07 -31.86
N SER A 12 26.82 13.21 -31.16
CA SER A 12 26.84 13.23 -29.70
C SER A 12 25.43 12.90 -29.19
N THR A 13 25.22 11.66 -28.72
CA THR A 13 24.00 11.30 -28.01
C THR A 13 24.07 11.89 -26.60
N LEU A 14 23.39 13.02 -26.39
CA LEU A 14 23.13 13.52 -25.04
C LEU A 14 22.17 12.54 -24.35
N SER A 15 22.70 11.61 -23.57
CA SER A 15 21.93 10.91 -22.55
C SER A 15 21.78 11.85 -21.35
N GLY A 16 20.67 12.58 -21.29
CA GLY A 16 20.27 13.25 -20.07
C GLY A 16 19.95 12.18 -19.03
N CYS A 17 20.84 11.92 -18.08
CA CYS A 17 20.51 11.11 -16.91
C CYS A 17 19.49 11.89 -16.08
N ALA A 18 18.20 11.57 -16.23
CA ALA A 18 17.19 11.91 -15.24
C ALA A 18 17.65 11.35 -13.88
N ILE A 19 17.68 12.17 -12.84
CA ILE A 19 18.09 11.76 -11.49
C ILE A 19 16.95 11.06 -10.77
N THR A 20 15.73 11.53 -10.96
CA THR A 20 14.56 10.91 -10.34
C THR A 20 14.24 9.62 -11.08
N GLU A 21 14.23 8.52 -10.35
CA GLU A 21 13.78 7.23 -10.84
C GLU A 21 12.38 6.95 -10.29
N TYR A 22 11.44 6.64 -11.18
CA TYR A 22 10.06 6.24 -10.85
C TYR A 22 9.94 4.71 -10.98
N ASN A 23 10.73 3.99 -10.19
CA ASN A 23 10.94 2.54 -10.29
C ASN A 23 10.52 1.77 -9.03
N TYR A 24 9.73 2.38 -8.15
CA TYR A 24 9.28 1.71 -6.94
C TYR A 24 8.27 0.61 -7.27
N GLU A 25 8.57 -0.60 -6.81
CA GLU A 25 7.66 -1.73 -6.85
C GLU A 25 7.05 -1.89 -5.44
N PRO A 26 5.72 -1.76 -5.28
CA PRO A 26 5.06 -1.94 -4.00
C PRO A 26 5.29 -3.33 -3.41
N ASP A 27 5.38 -3.40 -2.07
CA ASP A 27 5.40 -4.67 -1.37
C ASP A 27 4.00 -5.29 -1.37
N HIS A 28 3.92 -6.61 -1.50
CA HIS A 28 2.67 -7.36 -1.45
C HIS A 28 2.64 -8.27 -0.22
N LEU A 29 1.69 -8.02 0.67
CA LEU A 29 1.42 -8.83 1.85
C LEU A 29 0.21 -9.73 1.60
N LYS A 30 0.44 -11.05 1.62
CA LYS A 30 -0.66 -12.02 1.60
C LYS A 30 -1.16 -12.30 3.00
N ILE A 31 -2.43 -12.02 3.23
CA ILE A 31 -3.16 -12.40 4.44
C ILE A 31 -3.88 -13.71 4.16
N SER A 32 -3.72 -14.70 5.04
CA SER A 32 -4.50 -15.94 5.05
C SER A 32 -4.58 -16.45 6.47
N GLU A 33 -5.68 -16.14 7.14
CA GLU A 33 -5.88 -16.46 8.55
C GLU A 33 -7.34 -16.84 8.83
N PRO A 34 -7.61 -17.91 9.58
CA PRO A 34 -6.64 -18.86 10.13
C PRO A 34 -6.21 -19.92 9.10
N LYS A 35 -5.02 -20.51 9.29
CA LYS A 35 -4.48 -21.54 8.38
C LYS A 35 -5.43 -22.74 8.24
N VAL A 36 -5.51 -23.31 7.04
CA VAL A 36 -6.22 -24.58 6.80
C VAL A 36 -5.72 -25.67 7.76
N GLY A 37 -6.66 -26.44 8.31
CA GLY A 37 -6.40 -27.48 9.30
C GLY A 37 -6.36 -27.01 10.75
N SER A 38 -6.27 -25.70 11.00
CA SER A 38 -6.27 -25.17 12.37
C SER A 38 -7.67 -25.16 13.00
N ILE A 39 -7.69 -25.18 14.33
CA ILE A 39 -8.90 -25.02 15.14
C ILE A 39 -8.87 -23.64 15.77
N LYS A 40 -9.98 -22.90 15.70
CA LYS A 40 -10.11 -21.56 16.26
C LYS A 40 -11.43 -21.41 17.01
N HIS A 41 -11.37 -20.55 18.02
CA HIS A 41 -12.51 -20.10 18.80
C HIS A 41 -12.67 -18.60 18.54
N VAL A 42 -13.88 -18.16 18.21
CA VAL A 42 -14.18 -16.74 17.98
C VAL A 42 -15.52 -16.34 18.60
N THR A 43 -15.69 -15.05 18.85
CA THR A 43 -16.93 -14.43 19.35
C THR A 43 -17.57 -13.54 18.29
N ILE A 44 -18.81 -13.09 18.55
CA ILE A 44 -19.56 -12.18 17.65
C ILE A 44 -18.69 -10.99 17.19
N GLY A 45 -18.76 -10.69 15.90
CA GLY A 45 -18.04 -9.59 15.23
C GLY A 45 -16.62 -9.95 14.77
N GLN A 46 -16.08 -11.09 15.21
CA GLN A 46 -14.76 -11.55 14.77
C GLN A 46 -14.83 -12.30 13.44
N ALA A 47 -13.74 -12.25 12.68
CA ALA A 47 -13.59 -13.02 11.45
C ALA A 47 -13.43 -14.51 11.75
N LEU A 48 -14.22 -15.35 11.09
CA LEU A 48 -14.04 -16.80 11.00
C LEU A 48 -12.87 -17.15 10.07
N ILE A 49 -12.72 -16.38 9.00
CA ILE A 49 -11.59 -16.48 8.08
C ILE A 49 -11.46 -15.19 7.32
N ARG A 50 -10.23 -14.78 7.06
CA ARG A 50 -9.88 -13.64 6.23
C ARG A 50 -8.73 -13.98 5.31
N GLU A 51 -8.80 -13.45 4.10
CA GLU A 51 -7.73 -13.53 3.12
C GLU A 51 -7.59 -12.19 2.41
N GLY A 52 -6.38 -11.89 1.97
CA GLY A 52 -6.14 -10.69 1.20
C GLY A 52 -4.79 -10.69 0.53
N ASP A 53 -4.66 -9.81 -0.45
CA ASP A 53 -3.40 -9.36 -1.02
C ASP A 53 -3.39 -7.85 -0.80
N ILE A 54 -2.54 -7.37 0.10
CA ILE A 54 -2.44 -5.95 0.43
C ILE A 54 -1.17 -5.45 -0.21
N SER A 55 -1.30 -4.45 -1.09
CA SER A 55 -0.17 -3.71 -1.60
C SER A 55 0.12 -2.55 -0.65
N GLU A 56 1.36 -2.48 -0.18
CA GLU A 56 1.88 -1.40 0.67
C GLU A 56 2.99 -0.65 -0.06
N ILE A 57 3.04 0.67 0.15
CA ILE A 57 4.10 1.54 -0.36
C ILE A 57 4.85 2.15 0.82
N ASP A 58 6.18 2.16 0.76
CA ASP A 58 6.97 2.95 1.70
C ASP A 58 6.67 4.44 1.55
N GLY A 59 6.52 5.12 2.67
CA GLY A 59 6.27 6.55 2.69
C GLY A 59 7.07 7.26 3.77
N ILE A 60 7.00 8.58 3.72
CA ILE A 60 7.48 9.45 4.77
C ILE A 60 6.40 10.46 5.16
N LYS A 61 6.40 10.85 6.43
CA LYS A 61 5.65 11.99 6.94
C LYS A 61 6.62 13.06 7.38
N ILE A 62 6.42 14.27 6.88
CA ILE A 62 7.14 15.47 7.30
C ILE A 62 6.25 16.23 8.26
N SER A 63 6.73 16.43 9.50
CA SER A 63 5.89 16.98 10.57
C SER A 63 5.97 18.51 10.68
N ASN A 64 7.03 19.13 10.16
CA ASN A 64 7.28 20.56 10.27
C ASN A 64 7.48 21.21 8.89
N PRO A 65 7.08 22.47 8.69
CA PRO A 65 7.31 23.17 7.44
C PRO A 65 8.80 23.43 7.25
N ILE A 66 9.28 23.32 6.00
CA ILE A 66 10.69 23.50 5.66
C ILE A 66 10.80 24.56 4.57
N GLN A 67 11.41 25.69 4.93
CA GLN A 67 11.80 26.71 3.97
C GLN A 67 13.22 26.41 3.48
N ILE A 68 13.42 26.34 2.17
CA ILE A 68 14.73 26.17 1.53
C ILE A 68 15.02 27.45 0.73
N ASP A 69 15.79 28.33 1.36
CA ASP A 69 16.09 29.68 0.87
C ASP A 69 14.81 30.43 0.43
N MET A 70 14.89 31.24 -0.64
CA MET A 70 13.73 31.88 -1.28
C MET A 70 13.23 31.08 -2.50
N ALA A 71 13.64 29.81 -2.61
CA ALA A 71 13.38 29.00 -3.78
C ALA A 71 12.22 28.02 -3.57
N TYR A 72 12.13 27.39 -2.39
CA TYR A 72 11.14 26.36 -2.16
C TYR A 72 10.61 26.33 -0.72
N LYS A 73 9.40 25.84 -0.59
CA LYS A 73 8.77 25.52 0.69
C LYS A 73 8.16 24.13 0.66
N ILE A 74 8.60 23.24 1.55
CA ILE A 74 7.96 21.95 1.77
C ILE A 74 6.89 22.12 2.86
N ILE A 75 5.65 21.82 2.48
CA ILE A 75 4.47 21.85 3.35
C ILE A 75 4.34 20.47 4.02
N PRO A 76 4.13 20.43 5.36
CA PRO A 76 3.98 19.19 6.11
C PRO A 76 2.92 18.25 5.55
N GLY A 77 3.12 16.96 5.75
CA GLY A 77 2.19 15.93 5.33
C GLY A 77 2.91 14.67 4.87
N VAL A 78 2.16 13.81 4.19
CA VAL A 78 2.59 12.49 3.73
C VAL A 78 3.09 12.54 2.29
N PHE A 79 4.20 11.84 2.05
CA PHE A 79 4.80 11.63 0.73
C PHE A 79 5.04 10.14 0.52
N LYS A 80 4.66 9.62 -0.65
CA LYS A 80 4.87 8.22 -1.04
C LYS A 80 6.20 8.06 -1.76
N LYS A 81 6.90 6.94 -1.52
CA LYS A 81 8.10 6.58 -2.26
C LYS A 81 7.73 6.23 -3.70
N VAL A 82 8.49 6.76 -4.64
CA VAL A 82 8.27 6.56 -6.08
C VAL A 82 9.43 5.86 -6.77
N GLY A 83 10.59 5.79 -6.11
CA GLY A 83 11.71 4.98 -6.56
C GLY A 83 12.94 5.10 -5.69
N SER A 84 14.00 4.44 -6.12
CA SER A 84 15.32 4.49 -5.48
C SER A 84 16.41 4.44 -6.54
N SER A 85 17.56 5.06 -6.26
CA SER A 85 18.77 4.92 -7.06
C SER A 85 20.01 4.80 -6.15
N ASN A 86 21.20 4.83 -6.75
CA ASN A 86 22.44 4.94 -5.99
C ASN A 86 22.55 6.24 -5.17
N LYS A 87 21.77 7.28 -5.51
CA LYS A 87 21.76 8.57 -4.80
C LYS A 87 20.90 8.54 -3.54
N GLY A 88 19.85 7.73 -3.52
CA GLY A 88 18.92 7.63 -2.40
C GLY A 88 17.50 7.30 -2.87
N ASP A 89 16.55 7.61 -1.99
CA ASP A 89 15.14 7.31 -2.17
C ASP A 89 14.36 8.55 -2.60
N PHE A 90 13.48 8.38 -3.59
CA PHE A 90 12.68 9.45 -4.16
C PHE A 90 11.24 9.39 -3.67
N TYR A 91 10.66 10.55 -3.36
CA TYR A 91 9.31 10.67 -2.82
C TYR A 91 8.51 11.76 -3.53
N MET A 92 7.19 11.56 -3.61
CA MET A 92 6.22 12.52 -4.14
C MET A 92 5.05 12.70 -3.18
N PRO A 93 4.31 13.82 -3.26
CA PRO A 93 3.01 13.99 -2.61
C PRO A 93 2.15 12.76 -2.82
N GLU A 94 1.58 12.25 -1.73
CA GLU A 94 0.77 11.02 -1.78
C GLU A 94 -0.47 11.20 -2.67
N GLY A 95 -1.10 12.38 -2.57
CA GLY A 95 -2.35 12.72 -3.28
C GLY A 95 -3.63 12.50 -2.46
N THR A 96 -3.53 12.26 -1.15
CA THR A 96 -4.68 12.16 -0.23
C THR A 96 -4.88 13.44 0.61
N ILE A 97 -5.84 13.43 1.53
CA ILE A 97 -6.15 14.55 2.42
C ILE A 97 -4.97 14.94 3.33
N ASP A 98 -4.14 13.96 3.72
CA ASP A 98 -2.97 14.17 4.58
C ASP A 98 -1.69 14.42 3.76
N SER A 99 -1.81 14.55 2.43
CA SER A 99 -0.67 14.73 1.53
C SER A 99 0.09 16.01 1.85
N GLY A 100 1.41 15.88 1.94
CA GLY A 100 2.30 17.04 1.91
C GLY A 100 2.36 17.63 0.51
N SER A 101 3.02 18.77 0.36
CA SER A 101 3.26 19.39 -0.94
C SER A 101 4.55 20.20 -0.95
N VAL A 102 5.00 20.57 -2.15
CA VAL A 102 6.13 21.47 -2.35
C VAL A 102 5.64 22.67 -3.14
N SER A 103 5.88 23.86 -2.60
CA SER A 103 5.64 25.13 -3.28
C SER A 103 6.94 25.66 -3.88
N VAL A 104 6.86 26.08 -5.13
CA VAL A 104 7.93 26.80 -5.83
C VAL A 104 7.77 28.28 -5.50
N GLU A 105 8.78 28.87 -4.89
CA GLU A 105 8.80 30.28 -4.48
C GLU A 105 9.55 31.14 -5.51
N VAL A 106 9.81 32.41 -5.19
CA VAL A 106 10.30 33.45 -6.10
C VAL A 106 11.54 33.06 -6.93
N LEU A 107 12.48 32.34 -6.33
CA LEU A 107 13.72 31.90 -7.01
C LEU A 107 13.72 30.43 -7.43
N GLY A 108 12.58 29.75 -7.25
CA GLY A 108 12.45 28.32 -7.50
C GLY A 108 12.28 28.00 -8.97
N GLN A 109 12.90 26.89 -9.39
CA GLN A 109 12.59 26.23 -10.66
C GLN A 109 11.54 25.13 -10.45
N PRO A 110 10.88 24.65 -11.51
CA PRO A 110 10.10 23.42 -11.46
C PRO A 110 10.88 22.24 -10.83
N TRP A 111 10.15 21.34 -10.19
CA TRP A 111 10.71 20.24 -9.41
C TRP A 111 10.03 18.92 -9.77
N ASN A 112 10.81 17.84 -9.62
CA ASN A 112 10.41 16.48 -9.95
C ASN A 112 10.04 15.65 -8.71
N SER A 113 10.90 15.67 -7.69
CA SER A 113 10.75 14.80 -6.52
C SER A 113 11.42 15.36 -5.27
N LEU A 114 11.07 14.79 -4.12
CA LEU A 114 11.90 14.86 -2.92
C LEU A 114 12.91 13.71 -2.95
N LEU A 115 14.09 13.93 -2.36
CA LEU A 115 15.18 12.96 -2.25
C LEU A 115 15.66 12.89 -0.81
N ILE A 116 15.71 11.68 -0.25
CA ILE A 116 16.48 11.34 0.94
C ILE A 116 17.73 10.59 0.48
N LYS A 117 18.91 11.17 0.67
CA LYS A 117 20.16 10.55 0.22
C LYS A 117 20.49 9.32 1.06
N LYS A 118 21.14 8.33 0.46
CA LYS A 118 21.49 7.06 1.15
C LYS A 118 22.35 7.22 2.41
N ASN A 119 23.18 8.28 2.46
CA ASN A 119 24.04 8.63 3.59
C ASN A 119 23.64 9.98 4.22
N ALA A 120 22.38 10.38 4.06
CA ALA A 120 21.85 11.59 4.66
C ALA A 120 21.86 11.51 6.19
N ASN A 121 22.00 12.65 6.86
CA ASN A 121 21.57 12.76 8.24
C ASN A 121 20.05 12.55 8.31
N ASN A 122 19.51 12.04 9.43
CA ASN A 122 18.07 11.74 9.57
C ASN A 122 17.12 12.91 9.28
N ASN A 123 17.63 14.15 9.29
CA ASN A 123 16.86 15.37 9.07
C ASN A 123 17.14 16.04 7.71
N GLU A 124 18.00 15.47 6.87
CA GLU A 124 18.30 16.01 5.54
C GLU A 124 17.27 15.55 4.52
N ILE A 125 16.68 16.52 3.83
CA ILE A 125 15.80 16.30 2.69
C ILE A 125 16.16 17.26 1.56
N CYS A 126 16.09 16.78 0.32
CA CYS A 126 16.36 17.58 -0.85
C CYS A 126 15.16 17.64 -1.79
N ILE A 127 14.99 18.76 -2.48
CA ILE A 127 14.11 18.88 -3.65
C ILE A 127 14.99 18.68 -4.89
N VAL A 128 14.60 17.77 -5.76
CA VAL A 128 15.24 17.55 -7.06
C VAL A 128 14.52 18.40 -8.10
N THR A 129 15.21 19.38 -8.67
CA THR A 129 14.66 20.23 -9.73
C THR A 129 14.49 19.46 -11.06
N ASP A 130 13.79 20.06 -12.01
CA ASP A 130 13.59 19.51 -13.36
C ASP A 130 14.91 19.35 -14.13
N VAL A 131 15.90 20.18 -13.81
CA VAL A 131 17.26 20.09 -14.34
C VAL A 131 18.16 19.19 -13.50
N ASN A 132 17.57 18.35 -12.64
CA ASN A 132 18.27 17.32 -11.86
C ASN A 132 19.32 17.92 -10.88
N VAL A 133 19.01 19.06 -10.27
CA VAL A 133 19.86 19.64 -9.22
C VAL A 133 19.17 19.46 -7.87
N PRO A 134 19.79 18.79 -6.88
CA PRO A 134 19.23 18.69 -5.55
C PRO A 134 19.47 19.98 -4.74
N VAL A 135 18.41 20.54 -4.15
CA VAL A 135 18.47 21.67 -3.22
C VAL A 135 18.00 21.18 -1.85
N CYS A 136 18.86 21.26 -0.84
CA CYS A 136 18.69 20.50 0.41
C CYS A 136 18.51 21.38 1.66
N SER A 137 17.89 20.80 2.68
CA SER A 137 17.78 21.35 4.03
C SER A 137 17.92 20.24 5.05
N ASP A 138 18.52 20.52 6.20
CA ASP A 138 18.79 19.59 7.31
C ASP A 138 17.83 19.75 8.49
N LYS A 139 16.69 20.43 8.26
CA LYS A 139 15.71 20.80 9.29
C LYS A 139 14.44 19.95 9.25
N ALA A 140 14.43 18.85 8.50
CA ALA A 140 13.23 18.03 8.35
C ALA A 140 13.01 17.11 9.56
N GLN A 141 11.78 17.05 10.05
CA GLN A 141 11.33 16.01 10.99
C GLN A 141 10.64 14.90 10.20
N ILE A 142 11.43 13.90 9.81
CA ILE A 142 11.01 12.81 8.93
C ILE A 142 10.63 11.59 9.76
N GLN A 143 9.42 11.07 9.52
CA GLN A 143 8.97 9.78 10.03
C GLN A 143 8.74 8.82 8.86
N HIS A 144 9.39 7.66 8.87
CA HIS A 144 9.12 6.59 7.91
C HIS A 144 7.86 5.80 8.30
N LEU A 145 7.08 5.40 7.31
CA LEU A 145 5.83 4.67 7.51
C LEU A 145 5.50 3.80 6.30
N LYS A 146 4.57 2.86 6.47
CA LYS A 146 3.95 2.09 5.37
C LYS A 146 2.59 2.70 5.05
N LEU A 147 2.34 2.93 3.76
CA LEU A 147 1.09 3.44 3.21
C LEU A 147 0.33 2.30 2.54
N ASN A 148 -0.99 2.29 2.69
CA ASN A 148 -1.83 1.43 1.86
C ASN A 148 -1.79 1.91 0.42
N ASN A 149 -1.47 1.03 -0.52
CA ASN A 149 -1.49 1.36 -1.94
C ASN A 149 -2.92 1.26 -2.47
N ALA A 150 -3.60 2.42 -2.53
CA ALA A 150 -4.95 2.54 -3.08
C ALA A 150 -5.02 2.32 -4.60
N ASP A 151 -3.91 2.45 -5.33
CA ASP A 151 -3.85 2.20 -6.78
C ASP A 151 -3.45 0.74 -7.11
N GLY A 152 -2.93 0.02 -6.11
CA GLY A 152 -2.54 -1.39 -6.24
C GLY A 152 -3.74 -2.32 -6.35
N ASN A 153 -3.53 -3.54 -6.86
CA ASN A 153 -4.53 -4.61 -6.82
C ASN A 153 -4.68 -5.18 -5.39
N SER A 154 -4.99 -4.31 -4.43
CA SER A 154 -5.19 -4.67 -3.03
C SER A 154 -6.62 -5.12 -2.80
N PHE A 155 -6.81 -6.24 -2.11
CA PHE A 155 -8.10 -6.65 -1.60
C PHE A 155 -7.98 -7.42 -0.29
N GLU A 156 -9.02 -7.34 0.53
CA GLU A 156 -9.24 -8.21 1.67
C GLU A 156 -10.68 -8.72 1.63
N GLN A 157 -10.88 -9.99 1.95
CA GLN A 157 -12.19 -10.62 2.08
C GLN A 157 -12.26 -11.42 3.38
N ALA A 158 -13.42 -11.42 4.02
CA ALA A 158 -13.63 -12.13 5.26
C ALA A 158 -15.04 -12.70 5.40
N LEU A 159 -15.14 -13.82 6.13
CA LEU A 159 -16.39 -14.27 6.76
C LEU A 159 -16.38 -13.83 8.23
N ILE A 160 -17.43 -13.16 8.67
CA ILE A 160 -17.56 -12.58 10.00
C ILE A 160 -18.68 -13.31 10.73
N PHE A 161 -18.41 -13.79 11.94
CA PHE A 161 -19.42 -14.47 12.76
C PHE A 161 -20.33 -13.45 13.46
N ASN A 162 -21.65 -13.60 13.29
CA ASN A 162 -22.65 -12.68 13.82
C ASN A 162 -23.48 -13.26 14.98
N GLY A 163 -23.20 -14.49 15.41
CA GLY A 163 -23.91 -15.17 16.48
C GLY A 163 -24.71 -16.39 16.02
N ILE A 164 -25.35 -17.05 16.98
CA ILE A 164 -26.17 -18.26 16.76
C ILE A 164 -27.55 -18.03 17.37
N ASN A 165 -28.59 -18.49 16.68
CA ASN A 165 -29.95 -18.53 17.20
C ASN A 165 -30.58 -19.90 16.90
N ASN A 166 -30.94 -20.68 17.93
CA ASN A 166 -31.62 -21.96 17.80
C ASN A 166 -31.02 -22.87 16.72
N ASN A 167 -29.70 -23.09 16.78
CA ASN A 167 -28.89 -23.87 15.82
C ASN A 167 -28.64 -23.23 14.45
N VAL A 168 -29.01 -21.97 14.25
CA VAL A 168 -28.71 -21.21 13.03
C VAL A 168 -27.54 -20.27 13.28
N VAL A 169 -26.39 -20.58 12.67
CA VAL A 169 -25.22 -19.70 12.66
C VAL A 169 -25.43 -18.60 11.64
N ASN A 170 -25.26 -17.34 12.05
CA ASN A 170 -25.29 -16.18 11.19
C ASN A 170 -23.86 -15.73 10.84
N VAL A 171 -23.59 -15.54 9.55
CA VAL A 171 -22.28 -15.15 9.03
C VAL A 171 -22.45 -14.04 7.99
N SER A 172 -21.65 -12.99 8.06
CA SER A 172 -21.57 -11.97 6.99
C SER A 172 -20.33 -12.16 6.16
N TYR A 173 -20.44 -11.95 4.85
CA TYR A 173 -19.29 -11.84 3.96
C TYR A 173 -18.99 -10.38 3.66
N ARG A 174 -17.71 -10.00 3.71
CA ARG A 174 -17.25 -8.66 3.34
C ARG A 174 -16.04 -8.78 2.42
N LYS A 175 -16.02 -7.98 1.35
CA LYS A 175 -14.85 -7.76 0.49
C LYS A 175 -14.59 -6.26 0.36
N ILE A 176 -13.34 -5.86 0.56
CA ILE A 176 -12.86 -4.49 0.38
C ILE A 176 -11.66 -4.52 -0.56
N GLY A 177 -11.45 -3.47 -1.35
CA GLY A 177 -10.26 -3.35 -2.17
C GLY A 177 -10.25 -2.09 -3.02
N SER A 178 -9.06 -1.76 -3.53
CA SER A 178 -8.73 -0.56 -4.30
C SER A 178 -9.65 -0.29 -5.50
N ASN A 179 -10.01 -1.35 -6.22
CA ASN A 179 -10.84 -1.30 -7.44
C ASN A 179 -12.13 -2.10 -7.28
N ILE A 180 -12.55 -2.35 -6.04
CA ILE A 180 -13.78 -3.06 -5.72
C ILE A 180 -14.77 -1.98 -5.33
N GLU A 181 -15.71 -1.65 -6.22
CA GLU A 181 -16.96 -1.01 -5.77
C GLU A 181 -17.44 -1.85 -4.61
N SER A 182 -17.56 -1.27 -3.41
CA SER A 182 -17.87 -2.06 -2.23
C SER A 182 -19.11 -2.88 -2.55
N GLU A 183 -18.95 -4.20 -2.74
CA GLU A 183 -20.08 -5.11 -2.79
C GLU A 183 -20.70 -4.94 -1.40
N GLY A 184 -21.79 -4.16 -1.35
CA GLY A 184 -22.36 -3.63 -0.12
C GLY A 184 -22.56 -4.74 0.89
N PHE A 185 -22.39 -4.43 2.18
CA PHE A 185 -22.55 -5.34 3.33
C PHE A 185 -23.20 -6.67 2.94
N GLY A 186 -22.36 -7.67 2.64
CA GLY A 186 -22.81 -8.91 2.03
C GLY A 186 -23.89 -9.54 2.90
N ASP A 187 -24.97 -9.95 2.25
CA ASP A 187 -26.14 -10.61 2.83
C ASP A 187 -25.75 -11.49 4.02
N SER A 188 -26.47 -11.37 5.14
CA SER A 188 -26.28 -12.28 6.27
C SER A 188 -26.66 -13.69 5.86
N ILE A 189 -25.70 -14.60 5.86
CA ILE A 189 -25.87 -15.99 5.47
C ILE A 189 -26.19 -16.81 6.71
N GLN A 190 -27.18 -17.68 6.62
CA GLN A 190 -27.66 -18.50 7.71
C GLN A 190 -27.38 -19.97 7.45
N TYR A 191 -26.77 -20.66 8.41
CA TYR A 191 -26.46 -22.09 8.34
C TYR A 191 -27.07 -22.82 9.53
N ASN A 192 -27.95 -23.78 9.27
CA ASN A 192 -28.46 -24.65 10.31
C ASN A 192 -27.44 -25.76 10.60
N ILE A 193 -26.75 -25.66 11.75
CA ILE A 193 -25.68 -26.57 12.15
C ILE A 193 -26.16 -27.89 12.75
N GLU A 194 -27.45 -27.99 13.07
CA GLU A 194 -28.08 -29.27 13.47
C GLU A 194 -28.20 -30.22 12.27
N LYS A 195 -28.42 -29.68 11.07
CA LYS A 195 -28.51 -30.46 9.83
C LYS A 195 -27.16 -30.77 9.21
N ASN A 196 -26.20 -29.87 9.35
CA ASN A 196 -24.86 -30.00 8.79
C ASN A 196 -23.87 -29.14 9.58
N ASP A 197 -22.84 -29.74 10.17
CA ASP A 197 -21.82 -29.04 10.95
C ASP A 197 -20.82 -28.24 10.09
N ILE A 198 -21.04 -28.14 8.77
CA ILE A 198 -20.15 -27.41 7.86
C ILE A 198 -20.78 -26.09 7.40
N ILE A 199 -20.14 -24.98 7.78
CA ILE A 199 -20.36 -23.65 7.20
C ILE A 199 -19.61 -23.60 5.86
N SER A 200 -20.33 -23.33 4.77
CA SER A 200 -19.75 -23.33 3.41
C SER A 200 -20.12 -22.06 2.65
N TYR A 201 -19.14 -21.26 2.26
CA TYR A 201 -19.34 -20.07 1.43
C TYR A 201 -18.20 -19.89 0.44
N LYS A 202 -18.52 -19.74 -0.85
CA LYS A 202 -17.52 -19.82 -1.94
C LYS A 202 -16.68 -21.09 -1.78
N ASN A 203 -15.35 -20.96 -1.71
CA ASN A 203 -14.43 -22.08 -1.48
C ASN A 203 -14.20 -22.40 -0.01
N VAL A 204 -14.63 -21.53 0.91
CA VAL A 204 -14.42 -21.72 2.35
C VAL A 204 -15.32 -22.84 2.86
N LYS A 205 -14.73 -23.76 3.63
CA LYS A 205 -15.46 -24.75 4.42
C LYS A 205 -14.91 -24.74 5.84
N LEU A 206 -15.79 -24.54 6.80
CA LEU A 206 -15.45 -24.56 8.23
C LEU A 206 -16.31 -25.62 8.91
N LYS A 207 -15.67 -26.56 9.60
CA LYS A 207 -16.37 -27.57 10.39
C LYS A 207 -16.56 -27.06 11.80
N VAL A 208 -17.79 -26.82 12.21
CA VAL A 208 -18.16 -26.47 13.58
C VAL A 208 -17.88 -27.66 14.50
N LEU A 209 -17.20 -27.40 15.60
CA LEU A 209 -16.84 -28.40 16.61
C LEU A 209 -17.62 -28.21 17.90
N ASP A 210 -17.84 -26.95 18.29
CA ASP A 210 -18.58 -26.55 19.47
C ASP A 210 -19.10 -25.13 19.29
N SER A 211 -20.23 -24.79 19.92
CA SER A 211 -20.81 -23.46 19.79
C SER A 211 -21.84 -23.13 20.88
N ASN A 212 -21.96 -21.85 21.19
CA ASN A 212 -23.08 -21.28 21.94
C ASN A 212 -23.57 -20.00 21.24
N ASP A 213 -24.58 -19.33 21.81
CA ASP A 213 -25.23 -18.15 21.22
C ASP A 213 -24.24 -17.08 20.72
N ASN A 214 -23.12 -16.89 21.42
CA ASN A 214 -22.18 -15.78 21.20
C ASN A 214 -20.77 -16.21 20.77
N SER A 215 -20.50 -17.51 20.63
CA SER A 215 -19.17 -18.00 20.28
C SER A 215 -19.22 -19.32 19.52
N ILE A 216 -18.18 -19.55 18.72
CA ILE A 216 -18.07 -20.72 17.88
C ILE A 216 -16.62 -21.22 17.84
N THR A 217 -16.47 -22.52 18.01
CA THR A 217 -15.21 -23.25 17.84
C THR A 217 -15.32 -24.09 16.58
N TYR A 218 -14.38 -23.92 15.65
CA TYR A 218 -14.43 -24.56 14.34
C TYR A 218 -13.04 -24.99 13.87
N LYS A 219 -13.00 -25.95 12.96
CA LYS A 219 -11.82 -26.35 12.18
C LYS A 219 -11.91 -25.78 10.77
N VAL A 220 -10.83 -25.15 10.30
CA VAL A 220 -10.71 -24.71 8.91
C VAL A 220 -10.48 -25.94 8.01
N ILE A 221 -11.39 -26.21 7.08
CA ILE A 221 -11.27 -27.32 6.12
C ILE A 221 -10.71 -26.81 4.79
N SER A 222 -11.20 -25.67 4.30
CA SER A 222 -10.67 -24.96 3.13
C SER A 222 -10.89 -23.46 3.28
N ASP A 223 -10.05 -22.68 2.60
CA ASP A 223 -10.05 -21.23 2.62
C ASP A 223 -10.60 -20.66 1.29
N PHE A 224 -10.49 -19.34 1.04
CA PHE A 224 -11.02 -18.77 -0.21
C PHE A 224 -10.16 -19.15 -1.42
N SER A 225 -8.87 -19.34 -1.19
CA SER A 225 -7.85 -19.69 -2.18
C SER A 225 -7.68 -21.20 -2.33
N ASN A 226 -8.73 -21.89 -2.79
CA ASN A 226 -8.71 -23.32 -3.09
C ASN A 226 -7.49 -23.69 -3.97
N LYS A 227 -6.46 -24.33 -3.39
CA LYS A 227 -5.38 -24.99 -4.13
C LYS A 227 -5.65 -26.49 -4.20
#